data_AF-A0A348XG85-F1
#
_entry.id   AF-A0A348XG85-F1
#
_cell.length_a   1.000
_cell.length_b   1.000
_cell.length_c   1.000
_cell.angle_alpha   90.00
_cell.angle_beta   90.00
_cell.angle_gamma   90.00
#
_symmetry.space_group_name_H-M   'P 1'
#
loop_
_entity.id
_entity.type
_entity.pdbx_description
1 polymer ?
#
loop_
_entity_poly.entity_id
_entity_poly.type
_entity_poly.pdbx_seq_one_letter_code
_entity_poly.pdbx_strand_id
1 'polypeptide(L)'
;QYIANCYYAEHHVFAGKPVRQIELYGTFENLDMAEYVFYFLINKGEELWNQYRQTHTAAGVRKKLSFLDGLYHGFQGKLRERAEDLESRCALVWLGDPGLDAFYKQRNPTMSTSRARARRDHQAMLAGTEQGRRLEIAPGVRDAPRGVIGSLKE
;
A
#
# COMPACT_ATOMS: atom_id res chain seq x y z
N GLN A 1 -9.63 -11.91 2.43
CA GLN A 1 -8.71 -10.79 2.70
C GLN A 1 -7.33 -11.23 2.20
N TYR A 2 -6.61 -10.39 1.47
CA TYR A 2 -5.42 -10.78 0.72
C TYR A 2 -4.15 -10.40 1.49
N ILE A 3 -3.18 -11.32 1.58
CA ILE A 3 -1.91 -11.10 2.29
C ILE A 3 -0.76 -11.14 1.29
N ALA A 4 -0.12 -10.00 1.06
CA ALA A 4 1.20 -9.97 0.49
C ALA A 4 2.18 -9.55 1.58
N ASN A 5 3.12 -10.43 1.90
CA ASN A 5 4.24 -10.06 2.74
C ASN A 5 5.31 -9.44 1.84
N CYS A 6 5.54 -8.14 2.01
CA CYS A 6 6.52 -7.38 1.25
C CYS A 6 7.81 -7.25 2.06
N TYR A 7 8.93 -7.69 1.47
CA TYR A 7 10.23 -7.56 2.09
C TYR A 7 11.23 -6.90 1.16
N TYR A 8 12.02 -6.03 1.78
CA TYR A 8 13.16 -5.39 1.15
C TYR A 8 14.41 -6.17 1.55
N ALA A 9 15.10 -6.74 0.57
CA ALA A 9 16.37 -7.43 0.76
C ALA A 9 17.48 -6.67 0.03
N GLU A 10 18.51 -6.30 0.77
CA GLU A 10 19.75 -5.81 0.17
C GLU A 10 20.67 -7.01 -0.05
N HIS A 11 20.74 -7.49 -1.29
CA HIS A 11 21.67 -8.56 -1.62
C HIS A 11 23.05 -7.98 -1.91
N HIS A 12 24.07 -8.57 -1.30
CA HIS A 12 25.44 -8.24 -1.61
C HIS A 12 25.80 -8.78 -3.00
N VAL A 13 25.86 -7.85 -3.95
CA VAL A 13 26.66 -7.91 -5.18
C VAL A 13 26.09 -8.80 -6.30
N PHE A 14 25.41 -8.20 -7.29
CA PHE A 14 25.21 -8.81 -8.62
C PHE A 14 26.22 -8.19 -9.59
N ALA A 15 27.05 -9.01 -10.24
CA ALA A 15 28.10 -8.56 -11.17
C ALA A 15 29.05 -7.48 -10.59
N GLY A 16 29.45 -7.61 -9.32
CA GLY A 16 30.37 -6.66 -8.68
C GLY A 16 29.73 -5.36 -8.16
N LYS A 17 28.41 -5.17 -8.27
CA LYS A 17 27.71 -3.96 -7.81
C LYS A 17 26.65 -4.28 -6.75
N PRO A 18 26.50 -3.45 -5.69
CA PRO A 18 25.43 -3.62 -4.74
C PRO A 18 24.07 -3.47 -5.44
N VAL A 19 23.20 -4.45 -5.28
CA VAL A 19 21.85 -4.43 -5.86
C VAL A 19 20.83 -4.51 -4.74
N ARG A 20 19.76 -3.72 -4.90
CA ARG A 20 18.62 -3.72 -4.00
C ARG A 20 17.48 -4.41 -4.70
N GLN A 21 16.86 -5.36 -4.01
CA GLN A 21 15.73 -6.10 -4.53
C GLN A 21 14.56 -5.98 -3.55
N ILE A 22 13.36 -5.88 -4.10
CA ILE A 22 12.11 -6.02 -3.34
C ILE A 22 11.52 -7.35 -3.75
N GLU A 23 11.20 -8.18 -2.77
CA GLU A 23 10.55 -9.47 -2.97
C GLU A 23 9.17 -9.46 -2.31
N LEU A 24 8.18 -9.93 -3.06
CA LEU A 24 6.81 -10.09 -2.59
C LEU A 24 6.51 -11.58 -2.51
N TYR A 25 5.96 -12.00 -1.37
CA TYR A 25 5.59 -13.38 -1.11
C TYR A 25 4.10 -13.46 -0.79
N GLY A 26 3.41 -14.36 -1.48
CA GLY A 26 1.98 -14.62 -1.31
C GLY A 26 1.49 -15.63 -2.35
N THR A 27 0.22 -15.99 -2.28
CA THR A 27 -0.44 -16.72 -3.37
C THR A 27 -0.55 -15.83 -4.61
N PHE A 28 -0.77 -16.42 -5.79
CA PHE A 28 -0.95 -15.65 -7.02
C PHE A 28 -2.06 -14.59 -6.88
N GLU A 29 -3.17 -14.94 -6.25
CA GLU A 29 -4.30 -14.03 -6.04
C GLU A 29 -3.93 -12.86 -5.11
N ASN A 30 -3.13 -13.13 -4.07
CA ASN A 30 -2.65 -12.08 -3.17
C ASN A 30 -1.64 -11.15 -3.85
N LEU A 31 -0.78 -11.69 -4.70
CA LEU A 31 0.19 -10.91 -5.45
C LEU A 31 -0.50 -10.04 -6.51
N ASP A 32 -1.46 -10.59 -7.25
CA ASP A 32 -2.30 -9.85 -8.21
C ASP A 32 -3.04 -8.70 -7.51
N MET A 33 -3.63 -8.96 -6.34
CA MET A 33 -4.28 -7.89 -5.58
C MET A 33 -3.28 -6.85 -5.07
N ALA A 34 -2.13 -7.26 -4.57
CA ALA A 34 -1.12 -6.34 -4.07
C ALA A 34 -0.60 -5.42 -5.18
N GLU A 35 -0.38 -5.96 -6.39
CA GLU A 35 -0.02 -5.18 -7.57
C GLU A 35 -1.10 -4.15 -7.91
N TYR A 36 -2.37 -4.58 -7.96
CA TYR A 36 -3.50 -3.68 -8.23
C TYR A 36 -3.56 -2.52 -7.21
N VAL A 37 -3.52 -2.86 -5.92
CA VAL A 37 -3.57 -1.86 -4.84
C VAL A 37 -2.36 -0.94 -4.88
N PHE A 38 -1.17 -1.46 -5.18
CA PHE A 38 0.06 -0.68 -5.31
C PHE A 38 -0.10 0.40 -6.39
N TYR A 39 -0.48 0.02 -7.61
CA TYR A 39 -0.65 0.99 -8.69
C TYR A 39 -1.76 1.98 -8.42
N PHE A 40 -2.86 1.53 -7.83
CA PHE A 40 -3.94 2.41 -7.39
C PHE A 40 -3.44 3.48 -6.41
N LEU A 41 -2.69 3.09 -5.37
CA LEU A 41 -2.17 3.99 -4.34
C LEU A 41 -1.12 4.97 -4.88
N ILE A 42 -0.28 4.54 -5.81
CA ILE A 42 0.70 5.42 -6.46
C ILE A 42 -0.01 6.47 -7.30
N ASN A 43 -0.93 6.06 -8.18
CA ASN A 43 -1.64 6.96 -9.07
C ASN A 43 -2.52 7.95 -8.30
N LYS A 44 -3.30 7.44 -7.33
CA LYS A 44 -4.18 8.29 -6.53
C LYS A 44 -3.40 9.20 -5.59
N GLY A 45 -2.28 8.73 -5.05
CA GLY A 45 -1.38 9.54 -4.24
C GLY A 45 -0.80 10.72 -5.01
N GLU A 46 -0.39 10.51 -6.26
CA GLU A 46 0.12 11.58 -7.13
C GLU A 46 -0.98 12.62 -7.44
N GLU A 47 -2.18 12.16 -7.77
CA GLU A 47 -3.34 13.02 -8.02
C GLU A 47 -3.65 13.92 -6.81
N LEU A 48 -3.77 13.32 -5.62
CA LEU A 48 -4.07 14.04 -4.38
C LEU A 48 -2.95 14.98 -3.96
N TRP A 49 -1.69 14.59 -4.16
CA TRP A 49 -0.55 15.47 -3.94
C TRP A 49 -0.63 16.69 -4.86
N ASN A 50 -0.93 16.52 -6.14
CA ASN A 50 -1.02 17.64 -7.08
C ASN A 50 -2.14 18.63 -6.69
N GLN A 51 -3.28 18.15 -6.22
CA GLN A 51 -4.37 18.99 -5.70
C GLN A 51 -3.94 19.76 -4.44
N TYR A 52 -3.29 19.09 -3.48
CA TYR A 52 -2.76 19.72 -2.27
C TYR A 52 -1.69 20.77 -2.60
N ARG A 53 -0.79 20.45 -3.53
CA ARG A 53 0.29 21.31 -3.99
C ARG A 53 -0.23 22.64 -4.53
N GLN A 54 -1.27 22.58 -5.37
CA GLN A 54 -1.88 23.76 -6.00
C GLN A 54 -2.59 24.66 -4.98
N THR A 55 -3.32 24.06 -4.04
CA THR A 55 -4.13 24.80 -3.05
C THR A 55 -3.31 25.46 -1.95
N HIS A 56 -2.14 24.91 -1.61
CA HIS A 56 -1.31 25.37 -0.48
C HIS A 56 0.00 26.02 -0.90
N THR A 57 0.19 26.24 -2.21
CA THR A 57 1.48 26.69 -2.81
C THR A 57 2.65 25.87 -2.26
N ALA A 58 2.41 24.57 -2.04
CA ALA A 58 3.40 23.67 -1.48
C ALA A 58 4.39 23.26 -2.58
N ALA A 59 5.65 23.06 -2.22
CA ALA A 59 6.65 22.60 -3.17
C ALA A 59 7.73 21.78 -2.46
N GLY A 60 8.43 20.98 -3.26
CA GLY A 60 9.60 20.23 -2.81
C GLY A 60 9.31 18.79 -2.40
N VAL A 61 10.34 17.96 -2.58
CA VAL A 61 10.31 16.52 -2.33
C VAL A 61 9.93 16.20 -0.88
N ARG A 62 10.41 16.98 0.10
CA ARG A 62 10.11 16.77 1.52
C ARG A 62 8.61 16.81 1.82
N LYS A 63 7.91 17.83 1.31
CA LYS A 63 6.46 17.98 1.53
C LYS A 63 5.68 16.88 0.83
N LYS A 64 6.09 16.53 -0.40
CA LYS A 64 5.51 15.40 -1.15
C LYS A 64 5.64 14.08 -0.37
N LEU A 65 6.84 13.74 0.07
CA LEU A 65 7.09 12.53 0.84
C LEU A 65 6.32 12.52 2.16
N SER A 66 6.25 13.65 2.86
CA SER A 66 5.49 13.74 4.13
C SER A 66 3.99 13.58 3.89
N PHE A 67 3.47 14.17 2.81
CA PHE A 67 2.06 14.01 2.41
C PHE A 67 1.74 12.56 2.05
N LEU A 68 2.56 11.90 1.24
CA LEU A 68 2.35 10.49 0.86
C LEU A 68 2.49 9.55 2.06
N ASP A 69 3.46 9.80 2.96
CA ASP A 69 3.61 9.06 4.23
C ASP A 69 2.32 9.16 5.07
N GLY A 70 1.78 10.37 5.23
CA GLY A 70 0.50 10.59 5.89
C GLY A 70 -0.65 9.88 5.19
N LEU A 71 -0.76 10.01 3.86
CA LEU A 71 -1.80 9.39 3.04
C LEU A 71 -1.87 7.88 3.26
N TYR A 72 -0.74 7.19 3.15
CA TYR A 72 -0.69 5.74 3.34
C TYR A 72 -0.94 5.35 4.80
N HIS A 73 -0.48 6.14 5.77
CA HIS A 73 -0.80 5.93 7.19
C HIS A 73 -2.30 6.05 7.48
N GLY A 74 -2.97 7.08 6.95
CA GLY A 74 -4.41 7.29 7.13
C GLY A 74 -5.22 6.16 6.49
N PHE A 75 -4.81 5.72 5.30
CA PHE A 75 -5.44 4.60 4.61
C PHE A 75 -5.26 3.28 5.37
N GLN A 76 -4.05 2.99 5.86
CA GLN A 76 -3.78 1.82 6.70
C GLN A 76 -4.63 1.83 7.97
N GLY A 77 -4.76 2.99 8.63
CA GLY A 77 -5.61 3.17 9.81
C GLY A 77 -7.06 2.79 9.52
N LYS A 78 -7.62 3.28 8.41
CA LYS A 78 -8.98 2.93 7.95
C LYS A 78 -9.16 1.43 7.74
N LEU A 79 -8.18 0.76 7.12
CA LEU A 79 -8.25 -0.68 6.88
C LEU A 79 -8.23 -1.48 8.19
N ARG A 80 -7.43 -1.04 9.17
CA ARG A 80 -7.37 -1.67 10.49
C ARG A 80 -8.69 -1.50 11.26
N GLU A 81 -9.24 -0.29 11.30
CA GLU A 81 -10.54 -0.02 11.93
C GLU A 81 -11.64 -0.91 11.33
N ARG A 82 -11.65 -1.09 10.00
CA ARG A 82 -12.58 -2.01 9.32
C ARG A 82 -12.35 -3.47 9.67
N ALA A 83 -11.10 -3.90 9.82
CA ALA A 83 -10.76 -5.27 10.20
C ALA A 83 -11.22 -5.58 11.64
N GLU A 84 -10.97 -4.66 12.57
CA GLU A 84 -11.41 -4.78 13.98
C GLU A 84 -12.95 -4.82 14.09
N ASP A 85 -13.66 -4.02 13.30
CA ASP A 85 -15.13 -4.05 13.24
C ASP A 85 -15.66 -5.38 12.66
N LEU A 86 -15.01 -5.92 11.62
CA LEU A 86 -15.35 -7.21 11.04
C LEU A 86 -15.09 -8.36 12.02
N GLU A 87 -13.96 -8.38 12.72
CA GLU A 87 -13.65 -9.38 13.75
C GLU A 87 -14.66 -9.33 14.90
N SER A 88 -15.12 -8.14 15.28
CA SER A 88 -16.12 -7.98 16.34
C SER A 88 -17.51 -8.47 15.93
N ARG A 89 -17.86 -8.38 14.64
CA ARG A 89 -19.20 -8.74 14.11
C ARG A 89 -19.27 -10.16 13.58
N CYS A 90 -18.18 -10.71 13.07
CA CYS A 90 -18.13 -12.02 12.44
C CYS A 90 -17.35 -12.98 13.33
N ALA A 91 -17.94 -14.13 13.67
CA ALA A 91 -17.29 -15.20 14.45
C ALA A 91 -16.12 -15.90 13.71
N LEU A 92 -15.67 -15.36 12.57
CA LEU A 92 -14.57 -15.88 11.79
C LEU A 92 -13.26 -15.29 12.33
N VAL A 93 -12.60 -16.03 13.22
CA VAL A 93 -11.24 -15.72 13.65
C VAL A 93 -10.31 -16.03 12.48
N TRP A 94 -9.70 -15.00 11.90
CA TRP A 94 -8.70 -15.16 10.86
C TRP A 94 -7.35 -15.52 11.48
N LEU A 95 -6.78 -16.66 11.06
CA LEU A 95 -5.51 -17.20 11.57
C LEU A 95 -4.28 -16.83 10.71
N GLY A 96 -4.47 -15.99 9.69
CA GLY A 96 -3.41 -15.71 8.70
C GLY A 96 -3.10 -16.89 7.79
N ASP A 97 -1.88 -16.94 7.26
CA ASP A 97 -1.31 -18.09 6.54
C ASP A 97 0.01 -18.51 7.21
N PRO A 98 -0.04 -19.45 8.18
CA PRO A 98 1.16 -19.93 8.86
C PRO A 98 2.18 -20.59 7.92
N GLY A 99 1.72 -21.14 6.78
CA GLY A 99 2.57 -21.73 5.75
C GLY A 99 3.43 -20.66 5.05
N LEU A 100 2.82 -19.52 4.74
CA LEU A 100 3.53 -18.37 4.17
C LEU A 100 4.62 -17.84 5.12
N ASP A 101 4.33 -17.72 6.41
CA ASP A 101 5.30 -17.26 7.41
C ASP A 101 6.48 -18.22 7.57
N ALA A 102 6.21 -19.52 7.59
CA ALA A 102 7.25 -20.55 7.67
C ALA A 102 8.12 -20.55 6.42
N PHE A 103 7.50 -20.53 5.23
CA PHE A 103 8.19 -20.43 3.94
C PHE A 103 9.08 -19.19 3.88
N TYR A 104 8.55 -18.05 4.32
CA TYR A 104 9.28 -16.79 4.34
C TYR A 104 10.54 -16.85 5.23
N LYS A 105 10.40 -17.32 6.47
CA LYS A 105 11.53 -17.45 7.42
C LYS A 105 12.58 -18.43 6.93
N GLN A 106 12.17 -19.51 6.28
CA GLN A 106 13.08 -20.50 5.70
C GLN A 106 13.93 -19.90 4.57
N ARG A 107 13.30 -19.10 3.70
CA ARG A 107 13.98 -18.49 2.54
C ARG A 107 14.89 -17.32 2.92
N ASN A 108 14.59 -16.64 4.03
CA ASN A 108 15.30 -15.45 4.48
C ASN A 108 15.84 -15.62 5.91
N PRO A 109 16.88 -16.44 6.13
CA PRO A 109 17.37 -16.73 7.49
C PRO A 109 18.06 -15.54 8.16
N THR A 110 18.62 -14.60 7.38
CA THR A 110 19.36 -13.43 7.88
C THR A 110 18.62 -12.15 7.51
N MET A 111 17.72 -11.70 8.40
CA MET A 111 16.91 -10.50 8.18
C MET A 111 17.18 -9.47 9.25
N SER A 112 17.21 -8.21 8.85
CA SER A 112 17.24 -7.10 9.78
C SER A 112 16.19 -6.07 9.38
N THR A 113 15.57 -5.45 10.36
CA THR A 113 14.66 -4.32 10.13
C THR A 113 15.44 -3.04 10.33
N SER A 114 15.49 -2.19 9.30
CA SER A 114 16.01 -0.83 9.42
C SER A 114 14.86 0.17 9.37
N ARG A 115 15.05 1.32 10.03
CA ARG A 115 14.12 2.46 9.96
C ARG A 115 14.93 3.69 9.63
N ALA A 116 14.60 4.35 8.53
CA ALA A 116 15.16 5.66 8.23
C ALA A 116 14.34 6.75 8.95
N ARG A 117 15.02 7.71 9.58
CA ARG A 117 14.38 8.94 10.05
C ARG A 117 14.55 10.02 8.99
N ALA A 118 13.44 10.56 8.51
CA ALA A 118 13.41 11.75 7.66
C ALA A 118 12.81 12.93 8.42
N ARG A 119 13.26 14.15 8.11
CA ARG A 119 12.56 15.36 8.60
C ARG A 119 11.21 15.46 7.90
N ARG A 120 10.14 15.44 8.69
CA ARG A 120 8.75 15.48 8.20
C ARG A 120 8.21 16.89 8.22
N ASP A 121 7.40 17.20 7.22
CA ASP A 121 6.55 18.38 7.21
C ASP A 121 5.19 18.00 7.83
N HIS A 122 4.95 18.45 9.07
CA HIS A 122 3.82 17.99 9.87
C HIS A 122 2.47 18.35 9.22
N GLN A 123 2.36 19.55 8.63
CA GLN A 123 1.12 19.98 7.98
C GLN A 123 0.82 19.15 6.74
N ALA A 124 1.82 18.90 5.89
CA ALA A 124 1.65 18.04 4.73
C ALA A 124 1.28 16.61 5.14
N MET A 125 1.90 16.07 6.20
CA MET A 125 1.60 14.75 6.74
C MET A 125 0.16 14.64 7.25
N LEU A 126 -0.32 15.60 8.05
CA LEU A 126 -1.69 15.61 8.54
C LEU A 126 -2.72 15.70 7.40
N ALA A 127 -2.46 16.55 6.41
CA ALA A 127 -3.31 16.66 5.23
C ALA A 127 -3.36 15.35 4.44
N GLY A 128 -2.22 14.68 4.29
CA GLY A 128 -2.15 13.33 3.73
C GLY A 128 -3.00 12.35 4.51
N THR A 129 -2.82 12.27 5.83
CA THR A 129 -3.57 11.35 6.72
C THR A 129 -5.08 11.49 6.56
N GLU A 130 -5.59 12.72 6.55
CA GLU A 130 -7.02 12.96 6.40
C GLU A 130 -7.54 12.47 5.04
N GLN A 131 -6.82 12.75 3.96
CA GLN A 131 -7.18 12.24 2.63
C GLN A 131 -7.11 10.72 2.57
N GLY A 132 -6.13 10.11 3.24
CA GLY A 132 -5.94 8.66 3.30
C GLY A 132 -7.11 7.94 3.96
N ARG A 133 -7.67 8.53 5.04
CA ARG A 133 -8.86 8.00 5.72
C ARG A 133 -10.11 8.01 4.84
N ARG A 134 -10.16 8.87 3.81
CA ARG A 134 -11.29 8.99 2.87
C ARG A 134 -11.10 8.18 1.58
N LEU A 135 -9.90 7.66 1.35
CA LEU A 135 -9.52 7.01 0.10
C LEU A 135 -10.21 5.65 -0.05
N GLU A 136 -10.95 5.44 -1.14
CA GLU A 136 -11.63 4.17 -1.41
C GLU A 136 -11.01 3.46 -2.61
N ILE A 137 -10.69 2.17 -2.45
CA ILE A 137 -10.20 1.36 -3.56
C ILE A 137 -11.37 1.14 -4.52
N ALA A 138 -11.21 1.56 -5.77
CA ALA A 138 -12.18 1.26 -6.81
C ALA A 138 -12.27 -0.28 -6.99
N PRO A 139 -13.45 -0.85 -7.25
CA PRO A 139 -13.52 -2.26 -7.62
C PRO A 139 -12.71 -2.50 -8.89
N GLY A 140 -11.88 -3.54 -8.87
CA GLY A 140 -11.14 -3.97 -10.06
C GLY A 140 -12.12 -4.31 -11.19
N VAL A 141 -11.77 -3.97 -12.43
CA VAL A 141 -12.64 -4.15 -13.61
C VAL A 141 -13.09 -5.62 -13.81
N ARG A 142 -12.42 -6.59 -13.19
CA ARG A 142 -12.81 -8.01 -13.20
C ARG A 142 -14.03 -8.32 -12.32
N ASP A 143 -14.32 -7.53 -11.29
CA ASP A 143 -15.46 -7.70 -10.36
C ASP A 143 -16.55 -6.64 -10.55
N ALA A 144 -16.46 -5.81 -11.59
CA ALA A 144 -17.59 -4.97 -11.97
C ALA A 144 -18.79 -5.88 -12.29
N PRO A 145 -19.99 -5.65 -11.71
CA PRO A 145 -21.18 -6.33 -12.18
C PRO A 145 -21.26 -6.13 -13.69
N ARG A 146 -21.32 -7.22 -14.47
CA ARG A 146 -21.70 -7.14 -15.88
C ARG A 146 -23.13 -6.60 -15.94
N GLY A 147 -23.25 -5.28 -15.94
CA GLY A 147 -24.51 -4.58 -15.84
C GLY A 147 -24.28 -3.13 -16.21
N VAL A 148 -24.72 -2.77 -17.41
CA VAL A 148 -24.59 -1.46 -18.07
C VAL A 148 -23.22 -1.22 -18.72
N ILE A 149 -22.97 -1.99 -19.79
CA ILE A 149 -22.30 -1.40 -20.97
C ILE A 149 -23.26 -0.31 -21.47
N GLY A 150 -22.98 0.93 -21.08
CA GLY A 150 -23.60 2.11 -21.65
C GLY A 150 -23.17 2.20 -23.11
N SER A 151 -24.14 2.04 -24.00
CA SER A 151 -24.01 2.05 -25.45
C SER A 151 -23.21 3.26 -25.93
N LEU A 152 -22.10 3.00 -26.63
CA LEU A 152 -21.59 3.95 -27.61
C LEU A 152 -22.63 4.02 -28.73
N LYS A 153 -23.23 5.21 -28.88
CA LYS A 153 -24.07 5.56 -30.02
C LYS A 153 -23.16 5.66 -31.25
N GLU A 154 -23.50 4.90 -32.28
CA GLU A 154 -23.28 5.32 -33.68
C GLU A 154 -24.57 5.95 -34.20
#